data_AF-A0A4V4H8U7-F1
#
_entry.id   AF-A0A4V4H8U7-F1
#
_cell.length_a   1.000
_cell.length_b   1.000
_cell.length_c   1.000
_cell.angle_alpha   90.00
_cell.angle_beta   90.00
_cell.angle_gamma   90.00
#
_symmetry.space_group_name_H-M   'P 1'
#
loop_
_entity.id
_entity.type
_entity.pdbx_description
1 polymer ?
#
loop_
_entity_poly.entity_id
_entity_poly.type
_entity_poly.pdbx_seq_one_letter_code
_entity_poly.pdbx_strand_id
1 'polypeptide(L)'
;MARDLYTLPSEALLSKSAKSLTLGLHYTTALMDRVRDVGKIIEGLSERNTELRRQVEEIQAGAGPEAVVTVEKRVTDLEAEVARLKSKLETSKNSNKELQKILRVDRIELRLLRTEAGTLSKKLEEAKAEARAAAEALAEESHLRPKKDKELIEAYKKSEGFEQGLTRTGRVSYEYGYRIALGRFHARHPGFEVEEDPFTSYPEDLEVDMPDDVPFDDRLEVPKE
;
A
#
# COMPACT_ATOMS: atom_id res chain seq x y z
N MET A 1 -13.82 125.46 7.89
CA MET A 1 -12.50 126.05 8.18
C MET A 1 -12.39 127.52 7.81
N ALA A 2 -12.94 128.00 6.67
CA ALA A 2 -12.75 129.41 6.24
C ALA A 2 -13.49 130.49 7.06
N ARG A 3 -14.69 130.22 7.61
CA ARG A 3 -15.49 131.20 8.38
C ARG A 3 -14.98 131.44 9.82
N ASP A 4 -14.35 130.42 10.40
CA ASP A 4 -13.84 130.45 11.79
C ASP A 4 -12.56 131.30 11.94
N LEU A 5 -11.86 131.58 10.83
CA LEU A 5 -10.58 132.31 10.83
C LEU A 5 -10.73 133.82 11.09
N TYR A 6 -11.92 134.39 10.86
CA TYR A 6 -12.20 135.83 11.00
C TYR A 6 -13.10 136.18 12.20
N THR A 7 -13.56 135.18 12.95
CA THR A 7 -14.55 135.35 14.05
C THR A 7 -14.05 134.94 15.42
N LEU A 8 -12.96 134.16 15.51
CA LEU A 8 -12.40 133.68 16.78
C LEU A 8 -11.16 134.51 17.19
N PRO A 9 -10.99 134.82 18.50
CA PRO A 9 -9.76 135.43 19.02
C PRO A 9 -8.53 134.54 18.75
N SER A 10 -7.35 135.16 18.60
CA SER A 10 -6.09 134.46 18.26
C SER A 10 -5.75 133.30 19.21
N GLU A 11 -6.06 133.41 20.50
CA GLU A 11 -5.89 132.33 21.49
C GLU A 11 -6.73 131.09 21.18
N ALA A 12 -7.95 131.26 20.67
CA ALA A 12 -8.82 130.14 20.30
C ALA A 12 -8.33 129.43 19.02
N LEU A 13 -7.74 130.17 18.07
CA LEU A 13 -7.11 129.62 16.87
C LEU A 13 -5.81 128.87 17.19
N LEU A 14 -4.98 129.41 18.10
CA LEU A 14 -3.78 128.75 18.60
C LEU A 14 -4.11 127.47 19.37
N SER A 15 -5.14 127.50 20.24
CA SER A 15 -5.64 126.32 20.95
C SER A 15 -6.17 125.23 20.00
N LYS A 16 -6.90 125.62 18.94
CA LYS A 16 -7.40 124.68 17.91
C LYS A 16 -6.25 124.09 17.06
N SER A 17 -5.25 124.91 16.71
CA SER A 17 -4.03 124.48 16.01
C SER A 17 -3.20 123.52 16.88
N ALA A 18 -2.96 123.88 18.15
CA ALA A 18 -2.27 123.05 19.12
C ALA A 18 -2.96 121.69 19.29
N LYS A 19 -4.30 121.66 19.45
CA LYS A 19 -5.07 120.41 19.52
C LYS A 19 -4.96 119.57 18.24
N SER A 20 -4.95 120.18 17.06
CA SER A 20 -4.76 119.47 15.79
C SER A 20 -3.36 118.88 15.66
N LEU A 21 -2.32 119.60 16.11
CA LEU A 21 -0.95 119.11 16.15
C LEU A 21 -0.80 117.98 17.16
N THR A 22 -1.38 118.11 18.35
CA THR A 22 -1.41 117.06 19.38
C THR A 22 -2.13 115.81 18.88
N LEU A 23 -3.29 115.95 18.22
CA LEU A 23 -4.01 114.82 17.63
C LEU A 23 -3.20 114.15 16.50
N GLY A 24 -2.55 114.96 15.65
CA GLY A 24 -1.64 114.47 14.62
C GLY A 24 -0.45 113.70 15.19
N LEU A 25 0.14 114.19 16.29
CA LEU A 25 1.23 113.51 17.01
C LEU A 25 0.76 112.19 17.63
N HIS A 26 -0.40 112.15 18.29
CA HIS A 26 -0.94 110.90 18.83
C HIS A 26 -1.25 109.87 17.74
N TYR A 27 -1.77 110.31 16.60
CA TYR A 27 -2.02 109.45 15.45
C TYR A 27 -0.72 108.88 14.86
N THR A 28 0.32 109.71 14.68
CA THR A 28 1.61 109.23 14.17
C THR A 28 2.31 108.29 15.17
N THR A 29 2.26 108.57 16.48
CA THR A 29 2.77 107.67 17.51
C THR A 29 2.03 106.32 17.50
N ALA A 30 0.69 106.30 17.47
CA ALA A 30 -0.08 105.07 17.41
C ALA A 30 0.19 104.25 16.13
N LEU A 31 0.40 104.91 14.98
CA LEU A 31 0.78 104.26 13.74
C LEU A 31 2.19 103.65 13.83
N MET A 32 3.14 104.38 14.40
CA MET A 32 4.52 103.90 14.62
C MET A 32 4.55 102.69 15.56
N ASP A 33 3.75 102.70 16.63
CA ASP A 33 3.66 101.58 17.56
C ASP A 33 3.04 100.35 16.89
N ARG A 34 1.97 100.52 16.10
CA ARG A 34 1.37 99.43 15.32
C ARG A 34 2.35 98.84 14.30
N VAL A 35 3.10 99.68 13.58
CA VAL A 35 4.13 99.21 12.64
C VAL A 35 5.21 98.43 13.38
N ARG A 36 5.62 98.89 14.57
CA ARG A 36 6.59 98.20 15.42
C ARG A 36 6.07 96.85 15.91
N ASP A 37 4.81 96.77 16.34
CA ASP A 37 4.19 95.54 16.81
C ASP A 37 4.01 94.53 15.68
N VAL A 38 3.57 94.97 14.49
CA VAL A 38 3.53 94.13 13.29
C VAL A 38 4.94 93.67 12.90
N GLY A 39 5.94 94.54 13.00
CA GLY A 39 7.35 94.19 12.79
C GLY A 39 7.82 93.05 13.70
N LYS A 40 7.54 93.12 15.00
CA LYS A 40 7.84 92.05 15.98
C LYS A 40 7.11 90.74 15.64
N ILE A 41 5.87 90.82 15.17
CA ILE A 41 5.10 89.63 14.75
C ILE A 41 5.73 89.01 13.50
N ILE A 42 6.13 89.81 12.52
CA ILE A 42 6.80 89.33 11.29
C ILE A 42 8.13 88.68 11.64
N GLU A 43 8.93 89.28 12.53
CA GLU A 43 10.19 88.72 13.01
C GLU A 43 9.97 87.36 13.69
N GLY A 44 9.06 87.30 14.67
CA GLY A 44 8.73 86.03 15.35
C GLY A 44 8.07 84.97 14.45
N LEU A 45 7.40 85.36 13.35
CA LEU A 45 6.91 84.43 12.32
C LEU A 45 8.05 83.94 11.42
N SER A 46 9.02 84.81 11.12
CA SER A 46 10.18 84.48 10.29
C SER A 46 11.09 83.50 11.01
N GLU A 47 11.35 83.72 12.30
CA GLU A 47 12.07 82.78 13.18
C GLU A 47 11.39 81.41 13.23
N ARG A 48 10.05 81.39 13.41
CA ARG A 48 9.27 80.13 13.37
C ARG A 48 9.33 79.44 12.01
N ASN A 49 9.30 80.20 10.91
CA ASN A 49 9.43 79.62 9.57
C ASN A 49 10.82 78.99 9.38
N THR A 50 11.89 79.65 9.87
CA THR A 50 13.24 79.09 9.82
C THR A 50 13.37 77.82 10.67
N GLU A 51 12.79 77.79 11.86
CA GLU A 51 12.82 76.61 12.72
C GLU A 51 12.01 75.45 12.13
N LEU A 52 10.83 75.71 11.55
CA LEU A 52 10.06 74.68 10.86
C LEU A 52 10.81 74.13 9.64
N ARG A 53 11.51 74.97 8.87
CA ARG A 53 12.35 74.50 7.76
C ARG A 53 13.47 73.59 8.26
N ARG A 54 14.15 73.99 9.34
CA ARG A 54 15.21 73.18 9.97
C ARG A 54 14.67 71.83 10.44
N GLN A 55 13.50 71.80 11.10
CA GLN A 55 12.87 70.56 11.55
C GLN A 55 12.44 69.66 10.37
N VAL A 56 11.94 70.24 9.28
CA VAL A 56 11.61 69.49 8.06
C VAL A 56 12.88 68.87 7.45
N GLU A 57 13.98 69.62 7.38
CA GLU A 57 15.26 69.11 6.90
C GLU A 57 15.83 68.01 7.82
N GLU A 58 15.72 68.17 9.14
CA GLU A 58 16.14 67.16 10.12
C GLU A 58 15.30 65.88 10.02
N ILE A 59 13.98 65.99 9.84
CA ILE A 59 13.10 64.84 9.60
C ILE A 59 13.44 64.17 8.27
N GLN A 60 13.74 64.93 7.22
CA GLN A 60 14.15 64.38 5.92
C GLN A 60 15.51 63.68 5.98
N ALA A 61 16.47 64.21 6.75
CA ALA A 61 17.76 63.58 6.98
C ALA A 61 17.66 62.33 7.88
N GLY A 62 16.78 62.37 8.90
CA GLY A 62 16.53 61.27 9.85
C GLY A 62 15.66 60.15 9.27
N ALA A 63 14.73 60.46 8.37
CA ALA A 63 14.07 59.49 7.48
C ALA A 63 15.03 59.08 6.35
N GLY A 64 16.22 58.64 6.74
CA GLY A 64 17.38 58.56 5.88
C GLY A 64 17.16 57.64 4.67
N PRO A 65 17.76 57.98 3.51
CA PRO A 65 17.73 57.14 2.32
C PRO A 65 18.22 55.71 2.59
N GLU A 66 19.06 55.51 3.60
CA GLU A 66 19.54 54.19 4.03
C GLU A 66 18.43 53.29 4.61
N ALA A 67 17.49 53.86 5.39
CA ALA A 67 16.34 53.10 5.90
C ALA A 67 15.40 52.70 4.76
N VAL A 68 15.20 53.58 3.78
CA VAL A 68 14.42 53.31 2.56
C VAL A 68 15.07 52.22 1.73
N VAL A 69 16.37 52.32 1.43
CA VAL A 69 17.13 51.30 0.68
C VAL A 69 17.09 49.94 1.40
N THR A 70 17.16 49.94 2.73
CA THR A 70 17.04 48.70 3.52
C THR A 70 15.65 48.08 3.39
N VAL A 71 14.59 48.89 3.42
CA VAL A 71 13.21 48.41 3.22
C VAL A 71 13.00 47.91 1.79
N GLU A 72 13.47 48.66 0.79
CA GLU A 72 13.38 48.27 -0.62
C GLU A 72 14.09 46.95 -0.88
N LYS A 73 15.31 46.77 -0.36
CA LYS A 73 16.02 45.50 -0.45
C LYS A 73 15.21 44.35 0.17
N ARG A 74 14.65 44.56 1.37
CA ARG A 74 13.79 43.55 2.02
C ARG A 74 12.54 43.23 1.21
N VAL A 75 11.95 44.21 0.53
CA VAL A 75 10.82 44.00 -0.38
C VAL A 75 11.26 43.12 -1.55
N THR A 76 12.39 43.41 -2.19
CA THR A 76 12.89 42.57 -3.30
C THR A 76 13.23 41.14 -2.88
N ASP A 77 13.82 40.97 -1.68
CA ASP A 77 14.13 39.65 -1.11
C ASP A 77 12.83 38.86 -0.83
N LEU A 78 11.80 39.52 -0.30
CA LEU A 78 10.50 38.91 -0.04
C LEU A 78 9.75 38.56 -1.35
N GLU A 79 9.82 39.41 -2.37
CA GLU A 79 9.24 39.14 -3.69
C GLU A 79 9.88 37.91 -4.34
N ALA A 80 11.21 37.79 -4.27
CA ALA A 80 11.93 36.62 -4.76
C ALA A 80 11.53 35.35 -4.00
N GLU A 81 11.36 35.42 -2.67
CA GLU A 81 10.92 34.30 -1.86
C GLU A 81 9.47 33.89 -2.18
N VAL A 82 8.56 34.85 -2.40
CA VAL A 82 7.18 34.59 -2.83
C VAL A 82 7.16 33.88 -4.19
N ALA A 83 7.98 34.33 -5.14
CA ALA A 83 8.10 33.67 -6.44
C ALA A 83 8.61 32.22 -6.31
N ARG A 84 9.61 32.00 -5.44
CA ARG A 84 10.16 30.68 -5.13
C ARG A 84 9.14 29.76 -4.45
N LEU A 85 8.37 30.26 -3.49
CA LEU A 85 7.32 29.48 -2.82
C LEU A 85 6.18 29.14 -3.77
N LYS A 86 5.81 30.07 -4.65
CA LYS A 86 4.79 29.84 -5.68
C LYS A 86 5.19 28.74 -6.65
N SER A 87 6.45 28.72 -7.11
CA SER A 87 6.93 27.64 -7.99
C SER A 87 6.94 26.28 -7.28
N LYS A 88 7.39 26.22 -6.03
CA LYS A 88 7.34 25.01 -5.19
C LYS A 88 5.92 24.51 -4.93
N LEU A 89 4.97 25.42 -4.77
CA LEU A 89 3.56 25.06 -4.59
C LEU A 89 3.01 24.38 -5.86
N GLU A 90 3.30 24.92 -7.04
CA GLU A 90 2.85 24.32 -8.30
C GLU A 90 3.52 22.97 -8.59
N THR A 91 4.81 22.80 -8.27
CA THR A 91 5.47 21.48 -8.39
C THR A 91 4.84 20.46 -7.44
N SER A 92 4.63 20.82 -6.16
CA SER A 92 3.98 19.94 -5.17
C SER A 92 2.55 19.57 -5.58
N LYS A 93 1.78 20.54 -6.11
CA LYS A 93 0.43 20.32 -6.63
C LYS A 93 0.42 19.35 -7.80
N ASN A 94 1.40 19.42 -8.70
CA ASN A 94 1.52 18.49 -9.82
C ASN A 94 1.92 17.08 -9.34
N SER A 95 2.86 16.97 -8.41
CA SER A 95 3.21 15.68 -7.78
C SER A 95 2.00 15.06 -7.07
N ASN A 96 1.21 15.85 -6.34
CA ASN A 96 -0.01 15.39 -5.69
C ASN A 96 -1.05 14.87 -6.68
N LYS A 97 -1.23 15.53 -7.83
CA LYS A 97 -2.12 15.04 -8.90
C LYS A 97 -1.64 13.68 -9.43
N GLU A 98 -0.35 13.50 -9.61
CA GLU A 98 0.21 12.24 -10.11
C GLU A 98 0.05 11.10 -9.10
N LEU A 99 0.38 11.35 -7.83
CA LEU A 99 0.12 10.39 -6.74
C LEU A 99 -1.36 10.04 -6.64
N GLN A 100 -2.26 11.00 -6.84
CA GLN A 100 -3.69 10.74 -6.85
C GLN A 100 -4.13 9.82 -8.00
N LYS A 101 -3.48 9.89 -9.17
CA LYS A 101 -3.74 8.97 -10.28
C LYS A 101 -3.27 7.55 -9.93
N ILE A 102 -2.06 7.41 -9.41
CA ILE A 102 -1.49 6.12 -8.99
C ILE A 102 -2.40 5.47 -7.95
N LEU A 103 -2.80 6.20 -6.90
CA LEU A 103 -3.72 5.71 -5.88
C LEU A 103 -5.08 5.25 -6.44
N ARG A 104 -5.57 5.85 -7.53
CA ARG A 104 -6.80 5.39 -8.20
C ARG A 104 -6.59 4.05 -8.89
N VAL A 105 -5.46 3.86 -9.56
CA VAL A 105 -5.09 2.61 -10.24
C VAL A 105 -4.91 1.50 -9.20
N ASP A 106 -4.09 1.71 -8.18
CA ASP A 106 -3.84 0.73 -7.12
C ASP A 106 -5.14 0.31 -6.42
N ARG A 107 -6.07 1.25 -6.22
CA ARG A 107 -7.38 0.96 -5.65
C ARG A 107 -8.22 0.03 -6.52
N ILE A 108 -8.11 0.12 -7.85
CA ILE A 108 -8.81 -0.78 -8.78
C ILE A 108 -8.13 -2.14 -8.77
N GLU A 109 -6.81 -2.18 -8.82
CA GLU A 109 -6.03 -3.43 -8.77
C GLU A 109 -6.28 -4.21 -7.48
N LEU A 110 -6.28 -3.54 -6.32
CA LEU A 110 -6.61 -4.15 -5.03
C LEU A 110 -8.03 -4.75 -5.00
N ARG A 111 -8.99 -4.12 -5.70
CA ARG A 111 -10.35 -4.69 -5.81
C ARG A 111 -10.35 -5.95 -6.66
N LEU A 112 -9.60 -5.95 -7.77
CA LEU A 112 -9.47 -7.12 -8.63
C LEU A 112 -8.79 -8.28 -7.88
N LEU A 113 -7.64 -8.04 -7.25
CA LEU A 113 -6.93 -9.04 -6.44
C LEU A 113 -7.80 -9.59 -5.31
N ARG A 114 -8.64 -8.75 -4.68
CA ARG A 114 -9.59 -9.20 -3.66
C ARG A 114 -10.67 -10.12 -4.24
N THR A 115 -11.18 -9.83 -5.43
CA THR A 115 -12.13 -10.72 -6.10
C THR A 115 -11.48 -12.05 -6.48
N GLU A 116 -10.26 -12.02 -7.01
CA GLU A 116 -9.50 -13.23 -7.36
C GLU A 116 -9.21 -14.09 -6.13
N ALA A 117 -8.73 -13.50 -5.04
CA ALA A 117 -8.52 -14.18 -3.77
C ALA A 117 -9.81 -14.84 -3.25
N GLY A 118 -10.96 -14.16 -3.40
CA GLY A 118 -12.27 -14.73 -3.06
C GLY A 118 -12.60 -15.97 -3.90
N THR A 119 -12.34 -15.94 -5.21
CA THR A 119 -12.57 -17.09 -6.10
C THR A 119 -11.63 -18.27 -5.80
N LEU A 120 -10.35 -18.00 -5.53
CA LEU A 120 -9.38 -19.03 -5.15
C LEU A 120 -9.72 -19.65 -3.81
N SER A 121 -10.15 -18.84 -2.84
CA SER A 121 -10.61 -19.36 -1.54
C SER A 121 -11.79 -20.31 -1.70
N LYS A 122 -12.76 -19.98 -2.58
CA LYS A 122 -13.90 -20.87 -2.84
C LYS A 122 -13.45 -22.19 -3.46
N LYS A 123 -12.59 -22.14 -4.48
CA LYS A 123 -12.03 -23.34 -5.12
C LYS A 123 -11.25 -24.21 -4.14
N LEU A 124 -10.52 -23.60 -3.21
CA LEU A 124 -9.79 -24.33 -2.18
C LEU A 124 -10.74 -25.09 -1.25
N GLU A 125 -11.84 -24.47 -0.83
CA GLU A 125 -12.83 -25.15 0.01
C GLU A 125 -13.57 -26.26 -0.74
N GLU A 126 -13.89 -26.05 -2.03
CA GLU A 126 -14.44 -27.11 -2.90
C GLU A 126 -13.47 -28.30 -3.02
N ALA A 127 -12.20 -28.05 -3.32
CA ALA A 127 -11.17 -29.10 -3.42
C ALA A 127 -10.93 -29.83 -2.08
N LYS A 128 -10.99 -29.11 -0.95
CA LYS A 128 -10.91 -29.74 0.38
C LYS A 128 -12.11 -30.64 0.66
N ALA A 129 -13.32 -30.23 0.26
CA ALA A 129 -14.51 -31.04 0.43
C ALA A 129 -14.43 -32.32 -0.41
N GLU A 130 -13.97 -32.21 -1.67
CA GLU A 130 -13.74 -33.35 -2.55
C GLU A 130 -12.68 -34.31 -1.99
N ALA A 131 -11.55 -33.78 -1.50
CA ALA A 131 -10.51 -34.59 -0.88
C ALA A 131 -11.00 -35.33 0.38
N ARG A 132 -11.87 -34.72 1.19
CA ARG A 132 -12.50 -35.38 2.35
C ARG A 132 -13.43 -36.50 1.91
N ALA A 133 -14.28 -36.25 0.91
CA ALA A 133 -15.18 -37.26 0.37
C ALA A 133 -14.40 -38.45 -0.21
N ALA A 134 -13.31 -38.20 -0.94
CA ALA A 134 -12.44 -39.26 -1.46
C ALA A 134 -11.74 -40.05 -0.34
N ALA A 135 -11.29 -39.38 0.72
CA ALA A 135 -10.67 -40.03 1.87
C ALA A 135 -11.68 -40.92 2.63
N GLU A 136 -12.92 -40.46 2.81
CA GLU A 136 -14.00 -41.24 3.42
C GLU A 136 -14.34 -42.48 2.56
N ALA A 137 -14.47 -42.32 1.24
CA ALA A 137 -14.71 -43.44 0.32
C ALA A 137 -13.58 -44.49 0.39
N LEU A 138 -12.32 -44.07 0.45
CA LEU A 138 -11.18 -44.97 0.60
C LEU A 138 -11.18 -45.68 1.95
N ALA A 139 -11.57 -44.99 3.02
CA ALA A 139 -11.67 -45.59 4.35
C ALA A 139 -12.75 -46.69 4.37
N GLU A 140 -13.93 -46.42 3.81
CA GLU A 140 -15.01 -47.42 3.66
C GLU A 140 -14.57 -48.63 2.84
N GLU A 141 -13.89 -48.42 1.71
CA GLU A 141 -13.35 -49.52 0.92
C GLU A 141 -12.34 -50.35 1.73
N SER A 142 -11.44 -49.67 2.45
CA SER A 142 -10.42 -50.32 3.28
C SER A 142 -11.03 -51.15 4.42
N HIS A 143 -12.16 -50.72 4.98
CA HIS A 143 -12.90 -51.49 5.98
C HIS A 143 -13.59 -52.72 5.40
N LEU A 144 -14.06 -52.65 4.15
CA LEU A 144 -14.75 -53.75 3.48
C LEU A 144 -13.80 -54.77 2.84
N ARG A 145 -12.62 -54.35 2.38
CA ARG A 145 -11.63 -55.18 1.68
C ARG A 145 -11.30 -56.48 2.44
N PRO A 146 -10.92 -56.48 3.73
CA PRO A 146 -10.58 -57.71 4.44
C PRO A 146 -11.71 -58.74 4.48
N LYS A 147 -12.96 -58.28 4.57
CA LYS A 147 -14.13 -59.17 4.56
C LYS A 147 -14.34 -59.78 3.18
N LYS A 148 -14.30 -58.95 2.13
CA LYS A 148 -14.41 -59.41 0.74
C LYS A 148 -13.27 -60.36 0.36
N ASP A 149 -12.04 -60.04 0.75
CA ASP A 149 -10.86 -60.86 0.50
C ASP A 149 -10.99 -62.21 1.20
N LYS A 150 -11.49 -62.22 2.44
CA LYS A 150 -11.76 -63.48 3.16
C LYS A 150 -12.83 -64.32 2.44
N GLU A 151 -13.93 -63.72 1.99
CA GLU A 151 -14.96 -64.40 1.22
C GLU A 151 -14.42 -64.97 -0.09
N LEU A 152 -13.60 -64.20 -0.82
CA LEU A 152 -12.95 -64.62 -2.06
C LEU A 152 -11.99 -65.79 -1.83
N ILE A 153 -11.15 -65.71 -0.78
CA ILE A 153 -10.21 -66.79 -0.41
C ILE A 153 -10.98 -68.06 -0.06
N GLU A 154 -12.07 -67.97 0.70
CA GLU A 154 -12.88 -69.14 1.04
C GLU A 154 -13.62 -69.71 -0.17
N ALA A 155 -14.04 -68.88 -1.14
CA ALA A 155 -14.59 -69.36 -2.40
C ALA A 155 -13.51 -70.07 -3.25
N TYR A 156 -12.31 -69.50 -3.34
CA TYR A 156 -11.18 -70.10 -4.06
C TYR A 156 -10.77 -71.45 -3.47
N LYS A 157 -10.67 -71.56 -2.15
CA LYS A 157 -10.37 -72.84 -1.47
C LYS A 157 -11.41 -73.93 -1.74
N LYS A 158 -12.64 -73.56 -2.07
CA LYS A 158 -13.71 -74.49 -2.43
C LYS A 158 -13.77 -74.80 -3.92
N SER A 159 -12.97 -74.11 -4.74
CA SER A 159 -12.95 -74.33 -6.19
C SER A 159 -12.29 -75.66 -6.53
N GLU A 160 -12.75 -76.28 -7.61
CA GLU A 160 -12.20 -77.56 -8.09
C GLU A 160 -10.73 -77.43 -8.49
N GLY A 161 -10.34 -76.30 -9.11
CA GLY A 161 -8.94 -76.04 -9.48
C GLY A 161 -7.99 -76.05 -8.27
N PHE A 162 -8.44 -75.56 -7.12
CA PHE A 162 -7.66 -75.61 -5.87
C PHE A 162 -7.47 -77.04 -5.37
N GLU A 163 -8.54 -77.85 -5.31
CA GLU A 163 -8.49 -79.25 -4.88
C GLU A 163 -7.63 -80.11 -5.81
N GLN A 164 -7.78 -79.92 -7.13
CA GLN A 164 -6.94 -80.60 -8.13
C GLN A 164 -5.47 -80.18 -7.99
N GLY A 165 -5.20 -78.89 -7.78
CA GLY A 165 -3.86 -78.38 -7.50
C GLY A 165 -3.24 -79.02 -6.26
N LEU A 166 -4.00 -79.10 -5.16
CA LEU A 166 -3.57 -79.72 -3.91
C LEU A 166 -3.22 -81.21 -4.11
N THR A 167 -4.04 -81.93 -4.87
CA THR A 167 -3.82 -83.35 -5.21
C THR A 167 -2.54 -83.53 -6.03
N ARG A 168 -2.33 -82.68 -7.06
CA ARG A 168 -1.12 -82.71 -7.88
C ARG A 168 0.13 -82.42 -7.06
N THR A 169 0.12 -81.39 -6.23
CA THR A 169 1.27 -81.02 -5.37
C THR A 169 1.55 -82.09 -4.31
N GLY A 170 0.51 -82.69 -3.75
CA GLY A 170 0.62 -83.81 -2.80
C GLY A 170 1.31 -85.02 -3.44
N ARG A 171 0.90 -85.39 -4.66
CA ARG A 171 1.52 -86.49 -5.42
C ARG A 171 3.01 -86.24 -5.68
N VAL A 172 3.36 -85.06 -6.20
CA VAL A 172 4.76 -84.69 -6.49
C VAL A 172 5.61 -84.70 -5.21
N SER A 173 5.08 -84.20 -4.10
CA SER A 173 5.79 -84.17 -2.82
C SER A 173 6.00 -85.58 -2.24
N TYR A 174 4.98 -86.43 -2.34
CA TYR A 174 5.07 -87.83 -1.92
C TYR A 174 6.07 -88.61 -2.77
N GLU A 175 6.00 -88.48 -4.10
CA GLU A 175 6.94 -89.08 -5.05
C GLU A 175 8.38 -88.65 -4.75
N TYR A 176 8.60 -87.35 -4.54
CA TYR A 176 9.93 -86.83 -4.19
C TYR A 176 10.43 -87.44 -2.87
N GLY A 177 9.60 -87.44 -1.82
CA GLY A 177 9.94 -88.03 -0.53
C GLY A 177 10.23 -89.53 -0.63
N TYR A 178 9.44 -90.25 -1.42
CA TYR A 178 9.60 -91.68 -1.68
C TYR A 178 10.94 -91.97 -2.37
N ARG A 179 11.27 -91.25 -3.45
CA ARG A 179 12.56 -91.41 -4.15
C ARG A 179 13.76 -91.17 -3.21
N ILE A 180 13.68 -90.17 -2.35
CA ILE A 180 14.73 -89.91 -1.34
C ILE A 180 14.82 -91.06 -0.32
N ALA A 181 13.70 -91.57 0.17
CA ALA A 181 13.66 -92.68 1.12
C ALA A 181 14.21 -93.97 0.49
N LEU A 182 13.82 -94.26 -0.75
CA LEU A 182 14.28 -95.41 -1.53
C LEU A 182 15.80 -95.36 -1.75
N GLY A 183 16.35 -94.21 -2.15
CA GLY A 183 17.80 -94.02 -2.28
C GLY A 183 18.55 -94.27 -0.97
N ARG A 184 18.01 -93.80 0.17
CA ARG A 184 18.58 -94.06 1.51
C ARG A 184 18.49 -95.52 1.94
N PHE A 185 17.45 -96.24 1.51
CA PHE A 185 17.27 -97.66 1.80
C PHE A 185 18.32 -98.49 1.04
N HIS A 186 18.46 -98.29 -0.27
CA HIS A 186 19.45 -98.98 -1.10
C HIS A 186 20.89 -98.72 -0.62
N ALA A 187 21.21 -97.50 -0.18
CA ALA A 187 22.53 -97.19 0.37
C ALA A 187 22.85 -97.96 1.67
N ARG A 188 21.84 -98.34 2.45
CA ARG A 188 22.01 -99.08 3.72
C ARG A 188 21.92 -100.59 3.55
N HIS A 189 21.22 -101.07 2.53
CA HIS A 189 21.00 -102.49 2.30
C HIS A 189 21.29 -102.86 0.82
N PRO A 190 22.58 -102.89 0.42
CA PRO A 190 22.96 -103.18 -0.95
C PRO A 190 22.74 -104.68 -1.23
N GLY A 191 21.62 -105.03 -1.87
CA GLY A 191 21.27 -106.41 -2.21
C GLY A 191 19.81 -106.80 -1.94
N PHE A 192 19.02 -105.92 -1.33
CA PHE A 192 17.57 -106.10 -1.25
C PHE A 192 16.89 -105.33 -2.38
N GLU A 193 16.09 -106.02 -3.20
CA GLU A 193 15.25 -105.43 -4.22
C GLU A 193 13.92 -104.99 -3.60
N VAL A 194 13.52 -103.75 -3.87
CA VAL A 194 12.17 -103.26 -3.58
C VAL A 194 11.31 -103.55 -4.81
N GLU A 195 10.14 -104.16 -4.59
CA GLU A 195 9.15 -104.42 -5.65
C GLU A 195 8.75 -103.09 -6.33
N GLU A 196 8.63 -103.13 -7.66
CA GLU A 196 8.56 -102.01 -8.63
C GLU A 196 8.18 -100.63 -8.06
N ASP A 197 9.02 -99.61 -8.33
CA ASP A 197 8.75 -98.22 -7.95
C ASP A 197 7.45 -97.73 -8.62
N PRO A 198 6.39 -97.43 -7.85
CA PRO A 198 5.11 -96.97 -8.41
C PRO A 198 5.20 -95.63 -9.15
N PHE A 199 6.34 -94.94 -9.10
CA PHE A 199 6.61 -93.65 -9.73
C PHE A 199 7.71 -93.71 -10.79
N THR A 200 8.11 -94.91 -11.23
CA THR A 200 8.93 -95.04 -12.44
C THR A 200 8.04 -94.79 -13.66
N SER A 201 8.38 -93.78 -14.47
CA SER A 201 7.69 -93.49 -15.74
C SER A 201 7.96 -94.61 -16.74
N TYR A 202 6.91 -95.23 -17.25
CA TYR A 202 7.03 -96.27 -18.27
C TYR A 202 7.27 -95.62 -19.64
N PRO A 203 7.99 -96.29 -20.57
CA PRO A 203 8.22 -95.75 -21.92
C PRO A 203 6.91 -95.51 -22.70
N GLU A 204 5.83 -96.21 -22.38
CA GLU A 204 4.49 -95.99 -22.93
C GLU A 204 3.87 -94.64 -22.52
N ASP A 205 4.25 -94.07 -21.37
CA ASP A 205 3.76 -92.77 -20.91
C ASP A 205 4.39 -91.59 -21.68
N LEU A 206 5.48 -91.83 -22.41
CA LEU A 206 6.17 -90.83 -23.26
C LEU A 206 5.46 -90.61 -24.60
N GLU A 207 4.53 -91.48 -25.00
CA GLU A 207 3.75 -91.36 -26.25
C GLU A 207 2.48 -90.53 -26.07
N VAL A 208 2.15 -90.11 -24.84
CA VAL A 208 0.98 -89.29 -24.54
C VAL A 208 1.31 -87.81 -24.80
N ASP A 209 0.77 -87.27 -25.90
CA ASP A 209 0.91 -85.85 -26.29
C ASP A 209 0.27 -84.93 -25.24
N MET A 210 1.09 -84.30 -24.40
CA MET A 210 0.64 -83.30 -23.42
C MET A 210 0.81 -81.89 -24.00
N PRO A 211 -0.25 -81.07 -24.05
CA PRO A 211 -0.16 -79.70 -24.55
C PRO A 211 0.74 -78.85 -23.64
N ASP A 212 1.60 -78.02 -24.26
CA ASP A 212 2.55 -77.14 -23.56
C ASP A 212 1.87 -76.15 -22.61
N ASP A 213 0.62 -75.76 -22.90
CA ASP A 213 -0.21 -74.89 -22.07
C ASP A 213 -1.65 -75.42 -21.99
N VAL A 214 -2.10 -75.71 -20.77
CA VAL A 214 -3.52 -75.91 -20.45
C VAL A 214 -4.02 -74.63 -19.77
N PRO A 215 -4.93 -73.86 -20.39
CA PRO A 215 -5.39 -72.60 -19.82
C PRO A 215 -6.10 -72.85 -18.48
N PHE A 216 -5.73 -72.11 -17.45
CA PHE A 216 -6.49 -72.07 -16.20
C PHE A 216 -7.86 -71.46 -16.48
N ASP A 217 -8.93 -72.21 -16.21
CA ASP A 217 -10.29 -71.69 -16.33
C ASP A 217 -10.64 -70.87 -15.09
N ASP A 218 -10.18 -69.62 -15.05
CA ASP A 218 -10.48 -68.66 -13.98
C ASP A 218 -11.88 -68.03 -14.11
N ARG A 219 -12.80 -68.68 -14.83
CA ARG A 219 -14.18 -68.22 -14.96
C ARG A 219 -14.89 -68.37 -13.62
N LEU A 220 -15.15 -67.26 -12.94
CA LEU A 220 -16.14 -67.20 -11.88
C LEU A 220 -17.50 -67.56 -12.49
N GLU A 221 -18.11 -68.66 -12.04
CA GLU A 221 -19.50 -68.95 -12.39
C GLU A 221 -20.37 -67.78 -11.92
N VAL A 222 -20.89 -67.02 -12.87
CA VAL A 222 -21.85 -65.95 -12.61
C VAL A 222 -23.12 -66.62 -12.09
N PRO A 223 -23.65 -66.23 -10.92
CA PRO A 223 -24.91 -66.77 -10.42
C PRO A 223 -26.01 -66.49 -11.44
N LYS A 224 -26.77 -67.52 -11.81
CA LYS A 224 -28.03 -67.34 -12.54
C LYS A 224 -29.03 -66.60 -11.65
N GLU A 225 -29.68 -65.60 -12.25
CA GLU A 225 -30.65 -64.66 -11.67
C GLU A 225 -31.64 -65.26 -10.66
#